data_AF-A0A2H0WAZ2-F1
#
_entry.id   AF-A0A2H0WAZ2-F1
#
_cell.length_a   1.000
_cell.length_b   1.000
_cell.length_c   1.000
_cell.angle_alpha   90.00
_cell.angle_beta   90.00
_cell.angle_gamma   90.00
#
_symmetry.space_group_name_H-M   'P 1'
#
loop_
_entity.id
_entity.type
_entity.pdbx_description
1 polymer ?
#
loop_
_entity_poly.entity_id
_entity_poly.type
_entity_poly.pdbx_seq_one_letter_code
_entity_poly.pdbx_strand_id
1 'polypeptide(L)'
;MKNIIPFPEKRMKRQKKLQKSETRSAVVAMSIASILLVAVVVNDHLSRDQRPLYIISDNPNTTLDHLNRAIASAQPMDPFRDLEWEAKLADKLAQTGRDPASDQGSIGRTVSSIDGLRFGPLGGKYHLDQSVNLGTGIRQIEYIRSDDVNDRPVFVQPDQFLKDYGHLLSVHFDVFDRSNPSQGHVQEYRLLNGKKKVVGRASFVLDDDGRLLSLRVASTPE
;
A
#
# COMPACT_ATOMS: atom_id res chain seq x y z
N MET A 1 24.65 73.64 -42.73
CA MET A 1 23.49 72.73 -42.61
C MET A 1 23.82 71.69 -41.55
N LYS A 2 23.05 71.63 -40.45
CA LYS A 2 23.31 70.67 -39.35
C LYS A 2 22.77 69.29 -39.74
N ASN A 3 23.66 68.31 -39.81
CA ASN A 3 23.33 66.92 -40.11
C ASN A 3 22.80 66.27 -38.81
N ILE A 4 21.48 66.12 -38.68
CA ILE A 4 20.85 65.51 -37.52
C ILE A 4 20.64 64.03 -37.83
N ILE A 5 21.32 63.16 -37.09
CA ILE A 5 21.20 61.71 -37.20
C ILE A 5 19.86 61.29 -36.58
N PRO A 6 18.92 60.69 -37.34
CA PRO A 6 17.63 60.31 -36.80
C PRO A 6 17.76 59.14 -35.82
N PHE A 7 17.13 59.27 -34.65
CA PHE A 7 17.15 58.23 -33.62
C PHE A 7 16.42 56.96 -34.11
N PRO A 8 16.98 55.75 -33.91
CA PRO A 8 16.41 54.51 -34.43
C PRO A 8 15.20 54.04 -33.60
N GLU A 9 14.03 54.64 -33.83
CA GLU A 9 12.79 54.34 -33.10
C GLU A 9 12.38 52.86 -33.13
N LYS A 10 12.66 52.16 -34.23
CA LYS A 10 12.31 50.74 -34.39
C LYS A 10 13.12 49.84 -33.45
N ARG A 11 14.39 50.19 -33.16
CA ARG A 11 15.24 49.44 -32.21
C ARG A 11 14.76 49.65 -30.77
N MET A 12 14.37 50.88 -30.41
CA MET A 12 13.81 51.18 -29.09
C MET A 12 12.48 50.45 -28.83
N LYS A 13 11.58 50.34 -29.82
CA LYS A 13 10.30 49.61 -29.66
C LYS A 13 10.51 48.12 -29.38
N ARG A 14 11.50 47.48 -30.02
CA ARG A 14 11.84 46.07 -29.78
C ARG A 14 12.45 45.86 -28.39
N GLN A 15 13.35 46.75 -27.97
CA GLN A 15 13.96 46.69 -26.64
C GLN A 15 12.92 46.89 -25.52
N LYS A 16 11.98 47.82 -25.68
CA LYS A 16 10.87 48.00 -24.73
C LYS A 16 9.95 46.77 -24.64
N LYS A 17 9.74 46.03 -25.74
CA LYS A 17 8.95 44.78 -25.71
C LYS A 17 9.69 43.66 -24.99
N LEU A 18 11.00 43.51 -25.23
CA LEU A 18 11.84 42.52 -24.54
C LEU A 18 11.93 42.80 -23.04
N GLN A 19 12.14 44.06 -22.65
CA GLN A 19 12.10 44.45 -21.24
C GLN A 19 10.76 44.14 -20.59
N LYS A 20 9.63 44.37 -21.28
CA LYS A 20 8.30 44.03 -20.76
C LYS A 20 8.06 42.53 -20.60
N SER A 21 8.64 41.68 -21.45
CA SER A 21 8.55 40.23 -21.27
C SER A 21 9.44 39.74 -20.14
N GLU A 22 10.66 40.27 -20.04
CA GLU A 22 11.61 39.93 -18.97
C GLU A 22 11.10 40.35 -17.59
N THR A 23 10.50 41.54 -17.48
CA THR A 23 9.90 41.97 -16.21
C THR A 23 8.70 41.11 -15.83
N ARG A 24 7.88 40.68 -16.79
CA ARG A 24 6.77 39.75 -16.52
C ARG A 24 7.26 38.38 -16.04
N SER A 25 8.27 37.80 -16.68
CA SER A 25 8.82 36.52 -16.25
C SER A 25 9.48 36.63 -14.88
N ALA A 26 10.19 37.73 -14.59
CA ALA A 26 10.79 37.97 -13.29
C ALA A 26 9.75 38.11 -12.18
N VAL A 27 8.65 38.84 -12.44
CA VAL A 27 7.55 38.98 -11.48
C VAL A 27 6.91 37.62 -11.18
N VAL A 28 6.62 36.81 -12.21
CA VAL A 28 6.05 35.46 -12.02
C VAL A 28 6.99 34.56 -11.22
N ALA A 29 8.29 34.56 -11.54
CA ALA A 29 9.28 33.77 -10.80
C ALA A 29 9.37 34.18 -9.32
N MET A 30 9.36 35.50 -9.04
CA MET A 30 9.37 36.02 -7.67
C MET A 30 8.08 35.68 -6.91
N SER A 31 6.92 35.66 -7.59
CA SER A 31 5.67 35.24 -6.97
C SER A 31 5.69 33.77 -6.56
N ILE A 32 6.21 32.88 -7.42
CA ILE A 32 6.33 31.44 -7.10
C ILE A 32 7.31 31.24 -5.94
N ALA A 33 8.47 31.90 -5.98
CA ALA A 33 9.47 31.83 -4.91
C ALA A 33 8.89 32.31 -3.57
N SER A 34 8.09 33.38 -3.58
CA SER A 34 7.42 33.91 -2.38
C SER A 34 6.43 32.91 -1.79
N ILE A 35 5.63 32.22 -2.62
CA ILE A 35 4.67 31.21 -2.14
C ILE A 35 5.40 30.04 -1.48
N LEU A 36 6.50 29.57 -2.09
CA LEU A 36 7.31 28.49 -1.52
C LEU A 36 7.94 28.88 -0.18
N LEU A 37 8.44 30.10 -0.07
CA LEU A 37 9.04 30.61 1.18
C LEU A 37 8.00 30.68 2.30
N VAL A 38 6.79 31.17 2.00
CA VAL A 38 5.68 31.18 2.96
C VAL A 38 5.29 29.77 3.37
N ALA A 39 5.19 28.82 2.43
CA ALA A 39 4.87 27.43 2.75
C ALA A 39 5.90 26.79 3.68
N VAL A 40 7.20 27.03 3.45
CA VAL A 40 8.28 26.52 4.32
C VAL A 40 8.21 27.15 5.71
N VAL A 41 7.98 28.47 5.81
CA VAL A 41 7.86 29.15 7.12
C VAL A 41 6.63 28.67 7.89
N VAL A 42 5.48 28.53 7.23
CA VAL A 42 4.26 27.99 7.84
C VAL A 42 4.48 26.55 8.31
N ASN A 43 5.12 25.72 7.49
CA ASN A 43 5.42 24.34 7.85
C ASN A 43 6.40 24.25 9.03
N ASP A 44 7.45 25.07 9.06
CA ASP A 44 8.38 25.10 10.19
C ASP A 44 7.70 25.62 11.47
N HIS A 45 6.83 26.62 11.37
CA HIS A 45 6.06 27.10 12.52
C HIS A 45 5.11 26.02 13.06
N LEU A 46 4.33 25.38 12.20
CA LEU A 46 3.41 24.32 12.60
C LEU A 46 4.16 23.11 13.18
N SER A 47 5.32 22.80 12.60
CA SER A 47 6.18 21.71 13.07
C SER A 47 6.81 22.04 14.42
N ARG A 48 7.23 23.30 14.68
CA ARG A 48 7.81 23.72 15.97
C ARG A 48 6.84 23.53 17.12
N ASP A 49 5.56 23.83 16.92
CA ASP A 49 4.52 23.62 17.94
C ASP A 49 4.29 22.13 18.26
N GLN A 50 4.69 21.23 17.36
CA GLN A 50 4.56 19.78 17.50
C GLN A 50 5.88 19.06 17.79
N ARG A 51 7.00 19.78 17.97
CA ARG A 51 8.28 19.13 18.32
C ARG A 51 8.19 18.58 19.75
N PRO A 52 8.43 17.27 19.96
CA PRO A 52 8.52 16.74 21.31
C PRO A 52 9.69 17.41 22.03
N LEU A 53 9.41 17.99 23.20
CA LEU A 53 10.38 18.66 24.03
C LEU A 53 11.22 17.59 24.74
N TYR A 54 12.44 17.35 24.26
CA TYR A 54 13.38 16.43 24.90
C TYR A 54 13.93 17.12 26.16
N ILE A 55 13.31 16.85 27.32
CA ILE A 55 13.84 17.28 28.62
C ILE A 55 14.90 16.25 29.03
N ILE A 56 16.17 16.56 28.80
CA ILE A 56 17.29 15.83 29.42
C ILE A 56 17.47 16.44 30.81
N SER A 57 16.90 15.79 31.83
CA SER A 57 17.05 16.22 33.21
C SER A 57 18.36 15.69 33.80
N ASP A 58 19.44 16.45 33.69
CA ASP A 58 20.70 16.18 34.40
C ASP A 58 20.66 16.60 35.89
N ASN A 59 19.48 16.92 36.43
CA ASN A 59 19.34 17.43 37.79
C ASN A 59 18.55 16.46 38.69
N PRO A 60 19.20 15.79 39.67
CA PRO A 60 18.56 14.78 40.52
C PRO A 60 17.57 15.34 41.55
N ASN A 61 17.39 16.67 41.64
CA ASN A 61 16.57 17.31 42.68
C ASN A 61 15.26 17.94 42.19
N THR A 62 14.86 17.78 40.92
CA THR A 62 13.53 18.22 40.47
C THR A 62 12.52 17.09 40.70
N THR A 63 11.65 17.27 41.69
CA THR A 63 10.58 16.32 42.03
C THR A 63 9.56 16.19 40.88
N LEU A 64 9.20 14.94 40.60
CA LEU A 64 8.34 14.49 39.49
C LEU A 64 6.88 14.99 39.52
N ASP A 65 6.47 15.73 40.56
CA ASP A 65 5.05 16.06 40.80
C ASP A 65 4.45 17.09 39.82
N HIS A 66 5.25 17.76 39.00
CA HIS A 66 4.76 18.67 37.97
C HIS A 66 4.70 18.08 36.54
N LEU A 67 5.06 16.81 36.34
CA LEU A 67 5.03 16.13 35.04
C LEU A 67 3.81 15.18 34.91
N ASN A 68 2.62 15.69 35.19
CA ASN A 68 1.42 14.88 35.37
C ASN A 68 0.72 14.41 34.08
N ARG A 69 1.38 14.31 32.90
CA ARG A 69 0.74 13.68 31.71
C ARG A 69 1.59 13.29 30.49
N ALA A 70 2.91 13.15 30.58
CA ALA A 70 3.72 12.87 29.38
C ALA A 70 4.85 11.84 29.52
N ILE A 71 4.95 11.09 30.61
CA ILE A 71 6.07 10.15 30.79
C ILE A 71 5.52 8.74 31.09
N ALA A 72 5.36 7.93 30.05
CA ALA A 72 5.01 6.51 30.20
C ALA A 72 6.24 5.61 30.45
N SER A 73 7.47 6.14 30.47
CA SER A 73 8.66 5.36 30.78
C SER A 73 9.87 6.25 31.15
N ALA A 74 9.94 6.68 32.40
CA ALA A 74 11.23 7.05 33.00
C ALA A 74 11.64 5.91 33.92
N GLN A 75 12.24 4.87 33.34
CA GLN A 75 13.10 3.99 34.14
C GLN A 75 14.51 4.59 34.15
N PRO A 76 15.17 4.65 35.33
CA PRO A 76 16.56 5.08 35.39
C PRO A 76 17.40 4.13 34.53
N MET A 77 18.09 4.68 33.53
CA MET A 77 19.01 3.94 32.64
C MET A 77 20.18 3.45 33.48
N ASP A 78 20.22 2.15 33.74
CA ASP A 78 21.42 1.46 34.20
C ASP A 78 22.12 0.91 32.94
N PRO A 79 23.25 1.49 32.50
CA PRO A 79 23.85 1.20 31.20
C PRO A 79 24.26 -0.27 31.04
N PHE A 80 24.37 -1.02 32.13
CA PHE A 80 24.70 -2.45 32.11
C PHE A 80 23.48 -3.36 31.96
N ARG A 81 22.27 -2.89 32.32
CA ARG A 81 21.01 -3.61 32.15
C ARG A 81 20.54 -3.59 30.69
N ASP A 82 20.91 -2.53 29.96
CA ASP A 82 20.55 -2.34 28.55
C ASP A 82 21.28 -3.31 27.63
N LEU A 83 22.55 -3.67 27.89
CA LEU A 83 23.30 -4.62 27.07
C LEU A 83 22.68 -6.02 27.03
N GLU A 84 22.21 -6.55 28.17
CA GLU A 84 21.53 -7.84 28.19
C GLU A 84 20.14 -7.79 27.55
N TRP A 85 19.44 -6.66 27.71
CA TRP A 85 18.14 -6.44 27.11
C TRP A 85 18.26 -6.30 25.58
N GLU A 86 19.25 -5.53 25.10
CA GLU A 86 19.59 -5.36 23.70
C GLU A 86 20.05 -6.67 23.08
N ALA A 87 20.88 -7.46 23.78
CA ALA A 87 21.27 -8.80 23.32
C ALA A 87 20.05 -9.72 23.18
N LYS A 88 19.15 -9.73 24.17
CA LYS A 88 17.90 -10.51 24.11
C LYS A 88 16.95 -10.00 23.02
N LEU A 89 16.91 -8.69 22.77
CA LEU A 89 16.13 -8.09 21.71
C LEU A 89 16.69 -8.46 20.33
N ALA A 90 18.02 -8.39 20.18
CA ALA A 90 18.73 -8.79 18.98
C ALA A 90 18.55 -10.29 18.69
N ASP A 91 18.62 -11.15 19.70
CA ASP A 91 18.33 -12.58 19.57
C ASP A 91 16.87 -12.83 19.20
N LYS A 92 15.92 -12.11 19.84
CA LYS A 92 14.50 -12.20 19.49
C LYS A 92 14.27 -11.78 18.04
N LEU A 93 14.86 -10.68 17.59
CA LEU A 93 14.77 -10.17 16.21
C LEU A 93 15.45 -11.12 15.21
N ALA A 94 16.60 -11.69 15.54
CA ALA A 94 17.27 -12.69 14.72
C ALA A 94 16.46 -13.98 14.59
N GLN A 95 15.73 -14.37 15.65
CA GLN A 95 14.80 -15.50 15.62
C GLN A 95 13.52 -15.18 14.85
N THR A 96 12.97 -13.98 14.99
CA THR A 96 11.76 -13.54 14.25
C THR A 96 12.03 -13.17 12.80
N GLY A 97 13.28 -12.87 12.41
CA GLY A 97 13.67 -12.63 11.00
C GLY A 97 13.53 -13.86 10.09
N ARG A 98 13.15 -15.02 10.64
CA ARG A 98 12.76 -16.23 9.90
C ARG A 98 11.25 -16.39 9.71
N ASP A 99 10.43 -15.57 10.38
CA ASP A 99 8.99 -15.59 10.21
C ASP A 99 8.58 -14.61 9.10
N PRO A 100 7.93 -15.07 8.02
CA PRO A 100 7.50 -14.19 6.93
C PRO A 100 6.47 -13.13 7.35
N ALA A 101 5.84 -13.28 8.52
CA ALA A 101 4.77 -12.42 9.04
C ALA A 101 5.24 -11.27 9.95
N SER A 102 6.47 -11.30 10.49
CA SER A 102 6.96 -10.27 11.44
C SER A 102 7.71 -9.11 10.77
N ASP A 103 8.04 -9.26 9.49
CA ASP A 103 8.98 -8.40 8.76
C ASP A 103 8.26 -7.27 7.99
N GLN A 104 7.44 -6.49 8.72
CA GLN A 104 6.59 -5.43 8.17
C GLN A 104 7.36 -4.14 7.77
N GLY A 105 8.69 -4.19 7.68
CA GLY A 105 9.53 -2.99 7.51
C GLY A 105 10.63 -3.06 6.44
N SER A 106 10.81 -4.18 5.73
CA SER A 106 11.85 -4.25 4.69
C SER A 106 11.38 -3.64 3.37
N ILE A 107 11.85 -2.41 3.11
CA ILE A 107 11.75 -1.74 1.81
C ILE A 107 12.47 -2.62 0.78
N GLY A 108 11.70 -3.31 -0.08
CA GLY A 108 12.24 -4.11 -1.18
C GLY A 108 11.74 -5.55 -1.33
N ARG A 109 10.74 -6.02 -0.57
CA ARG A 109 10.17 -7.36 -0.79
C ARG A 109 9.41 -7.45 -2.12
N THR A 110 9.61 -8.56 -2.84
CA THR A 110 8.75 -8.97 -3.95
C THR A 110 7.34 -9.21 -3.40
N VAL A 111 6.33 -8.60 -4.03
CA VAL A 111 4.92 -8.73 -3.61
C VAL A 111 4.55 -10.21 -3.51
N SER A 112 4.09 -10.64 -2.34
CA SER A 112 3.65 -12.02 -2.12
C SER A 112 2.50 -12.34 -3.08
N SER A 113 2.45 -13.54 -3.65
CA SER A 113 1.40 -13.92 -4.61
C SER A 113 -0.02 -13.72 -4.04
N ILE A 114 -0.19 -13.85 -2.72
CA ILE A 114 -1.45 -13.56 -2.02
C ILE A 114 -1.79 -12.06 -2.03
N ASP A 115 -0.81 -11.20 -1.84
CA ASP A 115 -0.97 -9.74 -1.89
C ASP A 115 -1.18 -9.29 -3.33
N GLY A 116 -0.49 -9.91 -4.27
CA GLY A 116 -0.70 -9.72 -5.71
C GLY A 116 -2.13 -10.07 -6.11
N LEU A 117 -2.70 -11.15 -5.60
CA LEU A 117 -4.11 -11.52 -5.81
C LEU A 117 -5.05 -10.51 -5.13
N ARG A 118 -4.80 -10.18 -3.86
CA ARG A 118 -5.66 -9.31 -3.05
C ARG A 118 -5.72 -7.90 -3.60
N PHE A 119 -4.58 -7.29 -3.91
CA PHE A 119 -4.47 -5.89 -4.35
C PHE A 119 -4.40 -5.73 -5.87
N GLY A 120 -4.16 -6.81 -6.61
CA GLY A 120 -4.19 -6.81 -8.08
C GLY A 120 -5.61 -7.06 -8.62
N PRO A 121 -5.93 -8.27 -9.11
CA PRO A 121 -7.19 -8.52 -9.82
C PRO A 121 -8.43 -8.43 -8.92
N LEU A 122 -8.31 -8.56 -7.60
CA LEU A 122 -9.44 -8.43 -6.68
C LEU A 122 -9.62 -7.00 -6.14
N GLY A 123 -8.63 -6.12 -6.34
CA GLY A 123 -8.75 -4.69 -5.98
C GLY A 123 -9.01 -4.42 -4.49
N GLY A 124 -8.63 -5.32 -3.58
CA GLY A 124 -8.69 -5.15 -2.13
C GLY A 124 -10.06 -5.32 -1.47
N LYS A 125 -11.12 -5.61 -2.25
CA LYS A 125 -12.52 -5.58 -1.81
C LYS A 125 -13.12 -6.95 -1.48
N TYR A 126 -12.29 -7.98 -1.51
CA TYR A 126 -12.70 -9.35 -1.28
C TYR A 126 -12.18 -9.84 0.06
N HIS A 127 -13.05 -10.54 0.79
CA HIS A 127 -12.66 -11.34 1.93
C HIS A 127 -12.03 -12.65 1.44
N LEU A 128 -10.83 -12.96 1.91
CA LEU A 128 -10.14 -14.22 1.64
C LEU A 128 -10.17 -15.04 2.92
N ASP A 129 -10.92 -16.14 2.92
CA ASP A 129 -10.90 -17.11 4.01
C ASP A 129 -9.77 -18.11 3.76
N GLN A 130 -8.75 -18.06 4.62
CA GLN A 130 -7.61 -18.97 4.61
C GLN A 130 -7.84 -20.07 5.64
N SER A 131 -7.78 -21.32 5.20
CA SER A 131 -7.94 -22.45 6.13
C SER A 131 -6.66 -22.65 6.93
N VAL A 132 -6.68 -22.30 8.22
CA VAL A 132 -5.53 -22.50 9.13
C VAL A 132 -5.25 -23.99 9.40
N ASN A 133 -6.22 -24.89 9.14
CA ASN A 133 -6.17 -26.28 9.61
C ASN A 133 -5.86 -27.35 8.54
N LEU A 134 -5.88 -27.05 7.24
CA LEU A 134 -5.70 -28.07 6.18
C LEU A 134 -4.69 -27.74 5.07
N GLY A 135 -3.90 -26.67 5.25
CA GLY A 135 -2.90 -26.25 4.27
C GLY A 135 -3.01 -24.75 4.01
N THR A 136 -1.88 -24.11 3.77
CA THR A 136 -1.73 -22.66 3.55
C THR A 136 -2.35 -22.24 2.21
N GLY A 137 -3.68 -22.29 2.10
CA GLY A 137 -4.39 -21.99 0.86
C GLY A 137 -5.77 -21.38 1.07
N ILE A 138 -6.23 -20.66 0.05
CA ILE A 138 -7.51 -19.96 0.03
C ILE A 138 -8.63 -20.97 -0.20
N ARG A 139 -9.62 -20.97 0.69
CA ARG A 139 -10.82 -21.81 0.57
C ARG A 139 -12.00 -21.04 -0.03
N GLN A 140 -12.17 -19.79 0.38
CA GLN A 140 -13.28 -18.95 -0.04
C GLN A 140 -12.81 -17.54 -0.33
N ILE A 141 -13.32 -16.98 -1.42
CA ILE A 141 -13.19 -15.58 -1.80
C ILE A 141 -14.60 -15.02 -1.89
N GLU A 142 -14.89 -13.94 -1.19
CA GLU A 142 -16.23 -13.36 -1.17
C GLU A 142 -16.15 -11.84 -1.31
N TYR A 143 -16.97 -11.28 -2.20
CA TYR A 143 -17.07 -9.84 -2.37
C TYR A 143 -17.77 -9.24 -1.15
N ILE A 144 -17.11 -8.30 -0.49
CA ILE A 144 -17.72 -7.54 0.60
C ILE A 144 -18.51 -6.39 -0.04
N ARG A 145 -19.84 -6.42 0.10
CA ARG A 145 -20.67 -5.29 -0.34
C ARG A 145 -20.37 -4.09 0.54
N SER A 146 -19.93 -3.01 -0.09
CA SER A 146 -19.81 -1.68 0.51
C SER A 146 -21.03 -0.85 0.17
N ASP A 147 -21.38 0.10 1.03
CA ASP A 147 -22.46 1.07 0.80
C ASP A 147 -22.04 2.17 -0.21
N ASP A 148 -20.78 2.17 -0.66
CA ASP A 148 -20.28 3.11 -1.65
C ASP A 148 -20.80 2.78 -3.06
N VAL A 149 -21.41 3.76 -3.72
CA VAL A 149 -22.02 3.67 -5.06
C VAL A 149 -20.99 3.32 -6.15
N ASN A 150 -19.72 3.59 -5.90
CA ASN A 150 -18.64 3.26 -6.82
C ASN A 150 -18.06 1.85 -6.59
N ASP A 151 -18.54 1.14 -5.58
CA ASP A 151 -18.07 -0.20 -5.30
C ASP A 151 -18.76 -1.22 -6.22
N ARG A 152 -17.95 -1.88 -7.05
CA ARG A 152 -18.41 -2.91 -7.99
C ARG A 152 -17.45 -4.10 -7.94
N PRO A 153 -17.97 -5.34 -8.01
CA PRO A 153 -17.13 -6.52 -8.09
C PRO A 153 -16.32 -6.52 -9.38
N VAL A 154 -15.16 -7.18 -9.35
CA VAL A 154 -14.21 -7.16 -10.46
C VAL A 154 -14.56 -8.25 -11.48
N PHE A 155 -14.34 -7.96 -12.76
CA PHE A 155 -14.46 -8.93 -13.84
C PHE A 155 -13.33 -9.96 -13.75
N VAL A 156 -13.68 -11.24 -13.71
CA VAL A 156 -12.71 -12.33 -13.61
C VAL A 156 -13.08 -13.43 -14.60
N GLN A 157 -12.12 -13.84 -15.42
CA GLN A 157 -12.25 -15.03 -16.26
C GLN A 157 -11.83 -16.26 -15.45
N PRO A 158 -12.75 -17.20 -15.13
CA PRO A 158 -12.43 -18.31 -14.22
C PRO A 158 -11.29 -19.21 -14.72
N ASP A 159 -11.23 -19.45 -16.04
CA ASP A 159 -10.17 -20.28 -16.64
C ASP A 159 -8.78 -19.65 -16.47
N GLN A 160 -8.67 -18.34 -16.65
CA GLN A 160 -7.42 -17.61 -16.48
C GLN A 160 -7.05 -17.52 -14.99
N PHE A 161 -8.05 -17.28 -14.13
CA PHE A 161 -7.88 -17.22 -12.69
C PHE A 161 -7.32 -18.53 -12.11
N LEU A 162 -7.86 -19.68 -12.54
CA LEU A 162 -7.39 -20.99 -12.09
C LEU A 162 -5.95 -21.28 -12.57
N LYS A 163 -5.55 -20.77 -13.74
CA LYS A 163 -4.16 -20.92 -14.22
C LYS A 163 -3.18 -20.07 -13.42
N ASP A 164 -3.52 -18.80 -13.19
CA ASP A 164 -2.61 -17.84 -12.57
C ASP A 164 -2.53 -18.03 -11.05
N TYR A 165 -3.67 -18.32 -10.42
CA TYR A 165 -3.80 -18.36 -8.95
C TYR A 165 -4.22 -19.73 -8.40
N GLY A 166 -4.32 -20.76 -9.24
CA GLY A 166 -4.69 -22.11 -8.80
C GLY A 166 -3.77 -22.68 -7.72
N HIS A 167 -2.49 -22.32 -7.77
CA HIS A 167 -1.47 -22.71 -6.79
C HIS A 167 -1.72 -22.13 -5.38
N LEU A 168 -2.54 -21.08 -5.25
CA LEU A 168 -2.88 -20.45 -3.97
C LEU A 168 -4.12 -21.05 -3.31
N LEU A 169 -4.85 -21.92 -4.01
CA LEU A 169 -6.07 -22.53 -3.48
C LEU A 169 -5.73 -23.63 -2.48
N SER A 170 -6.67 -23.95 -1.60
CA SER A 170 -6.52 -25.01 -0.59
C SER A 170 -6.32 -26.41 -1.16
N VAL A 171 -6.59 -26.62 -2.45
CA VAL A 171 -6.46 -27.91 -3.14
C VAL A 171 -5.43 -27.78 -4.24
N HIS A 172 -4.38 -28.61 -4.21
CA HIS A 172 -3.41 -28.68 -5.30
C HIS A 172 -3.96 -29.52 -6.46
N PHE A 173 -3.90 -28.98 -7.68
CA PHE A 173 -4.38 -29.63 -8.89
C PHE A 173 -3.45 -29.31 -10.07
N ASP A 174 -3.42 -30.21 -11.06
CA ASP A 174 -2.60 -30.08 -12.26
C ASP A 174 -3.43 -29.65 -13.47
N VAL A 175 -4.67 -30.16 -13.55
CA VAL A 175 -5.60 -29.93 -14.66
C VAL A 175 -6.97 -29.59 -14.09
N PHE A 176 -7.75 -28.78 -14.79
CA PHE A 176 -9.13 -28.50 -14.42
C PHE A 176 -10.05 -28.71 -15.61
N ASP A 177 -11.23 -29.27 -15.35
CA ASP A 177 -12.28 -29.47 -16.35
C ASP A 177 -13.54 -28.73 -15.93
N ARG A 178 -14.18 -28.04 -16.87
CA ARG A 178 -15.46 -27.37 -16.62
C ARG A 178 -16.56 -28.42 -16.41
N SER A 179 -17.15 -28.45 -15.23
CA SER A 179 -18.22 -29.41 -14.93
C SER A 179 -19.58 -28.80 -15.25
N ASN A 180 -20.18 -29.31 -16.32
CA ASN A 180 -21.48 -28.90 -16.89
C ASN A 180 -21.54 -27.45 -17.41
N PRO A 181 -22.38 -27.19 -18.43
CA PRO A 181 -22.64 -25.84 -18.90
C PRO A 181 -23.40 -25.06 -17.82
N SER A 182 -22.84 -23.90 -17.46
CA SER A 182 -23.34 -22.87 -16.54
C SER A 182 -24.85 -22.93 -16.29
N GLN A 183 -25.26 -23.37 -15.11
CA GLN A 183 -26.62 -23.11 -14.63
C GLN A 183 -26.67 -21.66 -14.14
N GLY A 184 -26.79 -20.73 -15.10
CA GLY A 184 -26.85 -19.29 -14.85
C GLY A 184 -25.53 -18.71 -14.33
N HIS A 185 -25.61 -18.04 -13.19
CA HIS A 185 -24.52 -17.31 -12.52
C HIS A 185 -23.41 -18.19 -11.95
N VAL A 186 -23.64 -19.51 -11.81
CA VAL A 186 -22.68 -20.42 -11.17
C VAL A 186 -21.92 -21.22 -12.23
N GLN A 187 -20.60 -21.15 -12.18
CA GLN A 187 -19.69 -21.95 -13.00
C GLN A 187 -18.88 -22.89 -12.11
N GLU A 188 -19.05 -24.19 -12.33
CA GLU A 188 -18.34 -25.21 -11.57
C GLU A 188 -17.18 -25.81 -12.37
N TYR A 189 -16.06 -26.02 -11.69
CA TYR A 189 -14.86 -26.64 -12.23
C TYR A 189 -14.46 -27.83 -11.36
N ARG A 190 -14.18 -28.96 -12.00
CA ARG A 190 -13.55 -30.13 -11.39
C ARG A 190 -12.05 -29.95 -11.42
N LEU A 191 -11.42 -30.01 -10.26
CA LEU A 191 -9.98 -29.94 -10.10
C LEU A 191 -9.43 -31.37 -10.12
N LEU A 192 -8.48 -31.63 -11.02
CA LEU A 192 -7.91 -32.95 -11.30
C LEU A 192 -6.42 -32.97 -10.95
N ASN A 193 -5.99 -34.04 -10.28
CA ASN A 193 -4.58 -34.36 -10.10
C ASN A 193 -4.03 -35.04 -11.38
N GLY A 194 -2.72 -35.10 -11.60
CA GLY A 194 -2.05 -35.69 -12.76
C GLY A 194 -2.44 -37.13 -13.10
N LYS A 195 -3.07 -37.86 -12.16
CA LYS A 195 -3.71 -39.17 -12.41
C LYS A 195 -5.16 -39.07 -12.93
N LYS A 196 -5.62 -37.88 -13.32
CA LYS A 196 -7.02 -37.55 -13.70
C LYS A 196 -8.06 -37.90 -12.62
N LYS A 197 -7.65 -37.95 -11.36
CA LYS A 197 -8.57 -38.12 -10.23
C LYS A 197 -9.07 -36.75 -9.77
N VAL A 198 -10.36 -36.66 -9.46
CA VAL A 198 -10.98 -35.43 -8.93
C VAL A 198 -10.52 -35.24 -7.49
N VAL A 199 -9.81 -34.15 -7.23
CA VAL A 199 -9.31 -33.77 -5.89
C VAL A 199 -10.20 -32.71 -5.23
N GLY A 200 -10.93 -31.95 -6.02
CA GLY A 200 -11.78 -30.89 -5.51
C GLY A 200 -12.72 -30.32 -6.55
N ARG A 201 -13.56 -29.40 -6.10
CA ARG A 201 -14.45 -28.61 -6.95
C ARG A 201 -14.29 -27.14 -6.60
N ALA A 202 -14.15 -26.31 -7.63
CA ALA A 202 -14.18 -24.86 -7.52
C ALA A 202 -15.52 -24.35 -8.10
N SER A 203 -16.26 -23.59 -7.31
CA SER A 203 -17.53 -22.98 -7.71
C SER A 203 -17.36 -21.47 -7.75
N PHE A 204 -17.51 -20.90 -8.95
CA PHE A 204 -17.49 -19.46 -9.19
C PHE A 204 -18.92 -18.97 -9.30
N VAL A 205 -19.30 -18.00 -8.48
CA VAL A 205 -20.55 -17.27 -8.60
C VAL A 205 -20.24 -15.92 -9.24
N LEU A 206 -20.77 -15.72 -10.45
CA LEU A 206 -20.56 -14.54 -11.27
C LEU A 206 -21.86 -13.75 -11.45
N ASP A 207 -21.75 -12.44 -11.53
CA ASP A 207 -22.84 -11.56 -11.93
C ASP A 207 -23.18 -11.70 -13.43
N ASP A 208 -24.27 -11.09 -13.89
CA ASP A 208 -24.68 -11.06 -15.32
C ASP A 208 -23.57 -10.52 -16.22
N ASP A 209 -22.80 -9.55 -15.71
CA ASP A 209 -21.66 -8.93 -16.38
C ASP A 209 -20.37 -9.78 -16.32
N GLY A 210 -20.40 -10.98 -15.72
CA GLY A 210 -19.22 -11.82 -15.53
C GLY A 210 -18.28 -11.37 -14.39
N ARG A 211 -18.80 -10.60 -13.43
CA ARG A 211 -18.03 -10.13 -12.26
C ARG A 211 -18.05 -11.15 -11.14
N LEU A 212 -16.93 -11.35 -10.45
CA LEU A 212 -16.82 -12.33 -9.37
C LEU A 212 -17.55 -11.86 -8.12
N LEU A 213 -18.56 -12.61 -7.69
CA LEU A 213 -19.25 -12.40 -6.41
C LEU A 213 -18.66 -13.29 -5.33
N SER A 214 -18.47 -14.58 -5.63
CA SER A 214 -17.80 -15.50 -4.72
C SER A 214 -17.10 -16.65 -5.44
N LEU A 215 -16.04 -17.16 -4.83
CA LEU A 215 -15.39 -18.41 -5.19
C LEU A 215 -15.37 -19.29 -3.95
N ARG A 216 -15.80 -20.55 -4.10
CA ARG A 216 -15.67 -21.57 -3.05
C ARG A 216 -14.95 -22.78 -3.59
N VAL A 217 -13.95 -23.23 -2.84
CA VAL A 217 -13.19 -24.44 -3.12
C VAL A 217 -13.54 -25.49 -2.06
N ALA A 218 -14.08 -26.61 -2.51
CA ALA A 218 -14.34 -27.77 -1.68
C ALA A 218 -13.37 -28.90 -2.06
N SER A 219 -12.62 -29.40 -1.09
CA SER A 219 -11.92 -30.67 -1.24
C SER A 219 -12.95 -31.79 -1.28
N THR A 220 -12.75 -32.75 -2.18
CA THR A 220 -13.55 -33.98 -2.13
C THR A 220 -12.88 -34.88 -1.10
N PRO A 221 -13.56 -35.29 -0.01
CA PRO A 221 -12.99 -36.27 0.88
C PRO A 221 -12.78 -37.57 0.10
N GLU A 222 -11.57 -38.14 0.18
CA GLU A 222 -11.28 -39.51 -0.31
C GLU A 222 -12.12 -40.55 0.41
#